data_AF-A0A7V8X7Y0-F1
#
_entry.id   AF-A0A7V8X7Y0-F1
#
_cell.length_a   1.000
_cell.length_b   1.000
_cell.length_c   1.000
_cell.angle_alpha   90.00
_cell.angle_beta   90.00
_cell.angle_gamma   90.00
#
_symmetry.space_group_name_H-M   'P 1'
#
loop_
_entity.id
_entity.type
_entity.pdbx_description
1 polymer ?
#
loop_
_entity_poly.entity_id
_entity_poly.type
_entity_poly.pdbx_seq_one_letter_code
_entity_poly.pdbx_strand_id
1 'polypeptide(L)' 'DATEDEKVHQAWTESLWDTIRHDDQGVYVNFLENEGADRVREAYLGATYERLGVIKRHYDPDNLFRFNQNVLPKA' A
#
# COMPACT_ATOMS: atom_id res chain seq x y z
N ASP A 1 -0.08 -17.22 25.10
CA ASP A 1 1.20 -16.84 25.73
C ASP A 1 1.33 -15.33 25.62
N ALA A 2 1.91 -14.60 26.58
CA ALA A 2 2.13 -13.15 26.42
C ALA A 2 3.11 -12.85 25.26
N THR A 3 3.92 -13.83 24.87
CA THR A 3 4.77 -13.78 23.67
C THR A 3 4.00 -13.96 22.36
N GLU A 4 2.72 -14.30 22.41
CA GLU A 4 1.83 -14.49 21.24
C GLU A 4 0.71 -13.43 21.20
N ASP A 5 0.75 -12.42 22.08
CA ASP A 5 -0.27 -11.37 22.09
C ASP A 5 -0.07 -10.42 20.90
N GLU A 6 -0.93 -10.56 19.90
CA GLU A 6 -0.99 -9.74 18.69
C GLU A 6 -0.90 -8.24 18.98
N LYS A 7 -1.58 -7.76 20.03
CA LYS A 7 -1.64 -6.33 20.35
C LYS A 7 -0.31 -5.78 20.82
N VAL A 8 0.47 -6.60 21.54
CA VAL A 8 1.80 -6.22 22.02
C VAL A 8 2.75 -6.06 20.84
N HIS A 9 2.69 -6.98 19.88
CA HIS A 9 3.54 -6.95 18.69
C HIS A 9 3.18 -5.81 17.73
N GLN A 10 1.88 -5.54 17.56
CA GLN A 10 1.39 -4.43 16.76
C GLN A 10 1.87 -3.08 17.34
N ALA A 11 1.65 -2.85 18.63
CA ALA A 11 2.03 -1.60 19.29
C ALA A 11 3.56 -1.36 19.24
N TRP A 12 4.36 -2.42 19.37
CA TRP A 12 5.82 -2.32 19.23
C TRP A 12 6.24 -1.95 17.80
N THR A 13 5.62 -2.58 16.79
CA THR A 13 5.92 -2.33 15.37
C THR A 13 5.57 -0.90 14.96
N GLU A 14 4.39 -0.41 15.38
CA GLU A 14 3.95 0.98 15.15
C GLU A 14 4.92 1.99 15.80
N SER A 15 5.29 1.76 17.06
CA SER A 15 6.21 2.65 17.78
C SER A 15 7.62 2.67 17.19
N LEU A 16 8.12 1.52 16.72
CA LEU A 16 9.40 1.45 16.03
C LEU A 16 9.35 2.21 14.72
N TRP A 17 8.30 2.01 13.93
CA TRP A 17 8.10 2.70 12.65
C TRP A 17 8.11 4.22 12.83
N ASP A 18 7.38 4.75 13.81
CA ASP A 18 7.37 6.19 14.11
C ASP A 18 8.75 6.73 14.51
N THR A 19 9.59 5.91 15.14
CA THR A 19 10.94 6.31 15.57
C THR A 19 11.93 6.35 14.40
N ILE A 20 11.82 5.38 13.48
CA ILE A 20 12.81 5.21 12.40
C ILE A 20 12.41 5.91 11.10
N ARG A 21 11.12 6.21 10.90
CA ARG A 21 10.59 6.90 9.71
C ARG A 21 11.09 8.35 9.67
N HIS A 22 12.32 8.52 9.20
CA HIS A 22 12.85 9.80 8.74
C HIS A 22 12.35 10.06 7.30
N ASP A 23 12.64 11.25 6.75
CA ASP A 23 12.11 11.85 5.51
C ASP A 23 12.18 11.01 4.20
N ASP A 24 12.48 9.72 4.27
CA ASP A 24 12.46 8.80 3.14
C ASP A 24 11.05 8.66 2.55
N GLN A 25 10.96 8.99 1.27
CA GLN A 25 9.74 8.87 0.47
C GLN A 25 9.79 7.58 -0.34
N GLY A 26 8.77 6.74 -0.16
CA GLY A 26 8.55 5.54 -0.95
C GLY A 26 8.28 4.32 -0.08
N VAL A 27 7.23 3.59 -0.39
CA VAL A 27 6.89 2.34 0.29
C VAL A 27 6.93 1.21 -0.73
N TYR A 28 7.53 0.08 -0.34
CA TYR A 28 7.49 -1.10 -1.19
C TYR A 28 6.11 -1.74 -1.09
N VAL A 29 5.43 -1.84 -2.24
CA VAL A 29 4.03 -2.28 -2.33
C VAL A 29 3.75 -3.64 -1.67
N ASN A 30 4.72 -4.56 -1.63
CA ASN A 30 4.54 -5.88 -1.00
C ASN A 30 4.70 -5.87 0.53
N PHE A 31 5.10 -4.74 1.13
CA PHE A 31 5.05 -4.52 2.58
C PHE A 31 3.85 -3.67 3.00
N LEU A 32 3.03 -3.22 2.04
CA LEU A 32 1.75 -2.60 2.37
C LEU A 32 0.78 -3.72 2.80
N GLU A 33 0.28 -3.60 4.03
CA GLU A 33 -0.83 -4.42 4.51
C GLU A 33 -2.16 -3.71 4.19
N ASN A 34 -3.03 -3.51 5.20
CA ASN A 34 -4.32 -2.85 5.02
C ASN A 34 -4.24 -1.32 5.20
N GLU A 35 -3.24 -0.69 4.60
CA GLU A 35 -2.92 0.73 4.82
C GLU A 35 -3.75 1.69 3.93
N GLY A 36 -4.74 1.13 3.21
CA GLY A 36 -5.70 1.89 2.43
C GLY A 36 -5.23 2.32 1.03
N ALA A 37 -6.17 2.82 0.22
CA ALA A 37 -5.94 3.19 -1.18
C ALA A 37 -4.94 4.36 -1.35
N ASP A 38 -4.77 5.19 -0.32
CA ASP A 38 -3.88 6.36 -0.37
C ASP A 38 -2.40 5.94 -0.31
N ARG A 39 -2.05 4.90 0.46
CA ARG A 39 -0.68 4.36 0.49
C ARG A 39 -0.27 3.65 -0.80
N VAL A 40 -1.21 3.05 -1.53
CA VAL A 40 -0.93 2.49 -2.87
C VAL A 40 -0.50 3.57 -3.85
N ARG A 41 -1.07 4.79 -3.76
CA ARG A 41 -0.66 5.93 -4.57
C ARG A 41 0.73 6.45 -4.17
N GLU A 42 1.06 6.40 -2.88
CA GLU A 42 2.38 6.79 -2.38
C GLU A 42 3.48 5.81 -2.81
N ALA A 43 3.17 4.51 -2.93
CA ALA A 43 4.10 3.49 -3.43
C ALA A 43 4.42 3.66 -4.93
N TYR A 44 3.47 4.14 -5.73
CA TYR A 44 3.67 4.42 -7.15
C TYR A 44 3.75 5.92 -7.40
N LEU A 45 4.96 6.49 -7.37
CA LEU A 45 5.21 7.92 -7.67
C LEU A 45 4.38 8.41 -8.87
N GLY A 46 3.58 9.46 -8.66
CA GLY A 46 2.54 10.04 -9.54
C GLY A 46 2.44 9.52 -10.98
N ALA A 47 3.45 9.79 -11.83
CA ALA A 47 3.42 9.40 -13.24
C ALA A 47 3.29 7.87 -13.47
N THR A 48 3.82 7.06 -12.55
CA THR A 48 3.70 5.60 -12.58
C THR A 48 2.29 5.15 -12.26
N TYR A 49 1.69 5.67 -11.19
CA TYR A 49 0.30 5.34 -10.82
C TYR A 49 -0.67 5.70 -11.96
N GLU A 50 -0.46 6.88 -12.56
CA GLU A 50 -1.23 7.38 -13.69
C GLU A 50 -1.17 6.43 -14.90
N ARG A 51 0.05 5.99 -15.26
CA ARG A 51 0.25 5.02 -16.35
C ARG A 51 -0.39 3.67 -16.03
N LEU A 52 -0.28 3.18 -14.80
CA LEU A 52 -0.91 1.93 -14.36
C LEU A 52 -2.43 2.00 -14.45
N GLY A 53 -3.06 3.14 -14.11
CA GLY A 53 -4.50 3.34 -14.27
C GLY A 53 -4.97 3.25 -15.74
N VAL A 54 -4.16 3.78 -16.67
CA VAL A 54 -4.43 3.66 -18.12
C VAL A 54 -4.30 2.20 -18.60
N ILE A 55 -3.26 1.49 -18.15
CA ILE A 55 -3.06 0.07 -18.47
C ILE A 55 -4.20 -0.77 -17.88
N LYS A 56 -4.56 -0.55 -16.62
CA LYS A 56 -5.66 -1.25 -15.94
C LYS A 56 -6.97 -1.03 -16.68
N ARG A 57 -7.27 0.18 -17.16
CA ARG A 57 -8.45 0.45 -18.00
C ARG A 57 -8.46 -0.36 -19.29
N HIS A 58 -7.30 -0.60 -19.90
CA HIS A 58 -7.22 -1.37 -21.15
C HIS A 58 -7.45 -2.88 -20.92
N TYR A 59 -6.92 -3.44 -19.83
CA TYR A 59 -6.92 -4.89 -19.59
C TYR A 59 -7.93 -5.38 -18.56
N ASP A 60 -8.39 -4.52 -17.65
CA ASP A 60 -9.33 -4.82 -16.55
C ASP A 60 -10.22 -3.59 -16.24
N PRO A 61 -11.05 -3.14 -17.20
CA PRO A 61 -11.87 -1.92 -17.06
C PRO A 61 -12.89 -2.01 -15.92
N ASP A 62 -13.40 -3.21 -15.63
CA ASP A 62 -14.39 -3.46 -14.56
C ASP A 62 -13.73 -3.70 -13.20
N ASN A 63 -12.40 -3.62 -13.12
CA ASN A 63 -11.62 -3.84 -11.91
C ASN A 63 -11.93 -5.18 -11.24
N LEU A 64 -11.99 -6.25 -12.04
CA LEU A 64 -12.23 -7.62 -11.61
C LEU A 64 -11.11 -8.10 -10.67
N PHE A 65 -9.86 -7.80 -11.00
CA PHE A 65 -8.69 -8.18 -10.20
C PHE A 65 -8.35 -7.09 -9.19
N ARG A 66 -9.11 -7.05 -8.09
CA ARG A 66 -9.04 -5.99 -7.07
C ARG A 66 -8.54 -6.43 -5.70
N PHE A 67 -8.29 -7.72 -5.48
CA PHE A 67 -7.74 -8.23 -4.22
C PHE A 67 -6.21 -8.22 -4.25
N ASN A 68 -5.66 -7.00 -4.30
CA ASN A 68 -4.23 -6.68 -4.33
C ASN A 68 -4.07 -5.21 -3.90
N GLN A 69 -2.84 -4.68 -3.91
CA GLN A 69 -2.59 -3.23 -3.76
C GLN A 69 -3.09 -2.49 -5.02
N ASN A 70 -4.40 -2.28 -5.04
CA ASN A 70 -5.14 -2.07 -6.26
C ASN A 70 -5.00 -0.65 -6.82
N VAL A 71 -4.72 -0.57 -8.12
CA VAL A 71 -4.81 0.66 -8.90
C VAL A 71 -6.17 0.69 -9.59
N LEU A 72 -6.90 1.79 -9.41
CA LEU A 72 -8.20 1.97 -10.07
C LEU A 72 -8.03 2.25 -11.57
N PRO A 73 -8.88 1.66 -12.44
CA PRO A 73 -8.95 2.06 -13.84
C PRO A 73 -9.20 3.56 -13.97
N LYS A 74 -8.48 4.22 -14.88
CA LYS A 74 -8.78 5.61 -15.26
C LYS A 74 -10.15 5.68 -15.96
N ALA A 75 -10.90 6.76 -15.73
CA ALA A 75 -12.11 7.07 -16.50
C ALA A 75 -11.76 7.28 -17.99
#